data_AF-A0A7T0RE07-F1
#
_entry.id   AF-A0A7T0RE07-F1
#
_cell.length_a   1.000
_cell.length_b   1.000
_cell.length_c   1.000
_cell.angle_alpha   90.00
_cell.angle_beta   90.00
_cell.angle_gamma   90.00
#
_symmetry.space_group_name_H-M   'P 1'
#
loop_
_entity.id
_entity.type
_entity.pdbx_description
1 polymer ?
#
loop_
_entity_poly.entity_id
_entity_poly.type
_entity_poly.pdbx_seq_one_letter_code
_entity_poly.pdbx_strand_id
1 'polypeptide(L)'
;MKQISFAQAEHQNKKKVTRRERFLAQMEALVPWQRLIDALSPSYFPNAAGKRGRPPIGLERMLRIYFLQQWYALADEALEDAIYDSQAMRDFVGIDLAIESVPDATTLLRFRHLLEKHALTQRIFEEINAHLAEKGLFMREGTIVADVTMVRHLVREDGKRIDGDTGCFGMGKYLVEEKQSSETRCFAPVRRSAIKKMEDSWKKTLMLAFEKTKTNIYAKVEHPFHVIKNLFGYRKVCYKGLTKKNQAQLFSLFALANLVLAGRCQKHVHGGSVS
;
A
#
# COMPACT_ATOMS: atom_id res chain seq x y z
N MET A 1 36.32 -2.90 -1.91
CA MET A 1 35.56 -3.60 -2.97
C MET A 1 35.03 -4.90 -2.38
N LYS A 2 33.70 -5.11 -2.33
CA LYS A 2 33.15 -6.42 -1.98
C LYS A 2 33.37 -7.34 -3.18
N GLN A 3 33.91 -8.53 -2.95
CA GLN A 3 34.10 -9.55 -3.99
C GLN A 3 32.72 -9.99 -4.49
N ILE A 4 32.49 -9.87 -5.79
CA ILE A 4 31.20 -10.18 -6.43
C ILE A 4 31.27 -11.64 -6.89
N SER A 5 30.24 -12.43 -6.62
CA SER A 5 30.21 -13.83 -7.06
C SER A 5 30.05 -13.93 -8.58
N PHE A 6 30.48 -15.06 -9.17
CA PHE A 6 30.37 -15.27 -10.62
C PHE A 6 28.91 -15.16 -11.11
N ALA A 7 27.96 -15.69 -10.34
CA ALA A 7 26.53 -15.60 -10.63
C ALA A 7 26.02 -14.14 -10.61
N GLN A 8 26.52 -13.32 -9.69
CA GLN A 8 26.19 -11.88 -9.64
C GLN A 8 26.80 -11.12 -10.84
N ALA A 9 28.03 -11.43 -11.23
CA ALA A 9 28.70 -10.82 -12.38
C ALA A 9 27.99 -11.15 -13.70
N GLU A 10 27.57 -12.42 -13.89
CA GLU A 10 26.77 -12.82 -15.05
C GLU A 10 25.42 -12.09 -15.08
N HIS A 11 24.74 -11.99 -13.92
CA HIS A 11 23.47 -11.29 -13.83
C HIS A 11 23.59 -9.79 -14.13
N GLN A 12 24.68 -9.15 -13.71
CA GLN A 12 24.97 -7.74 -14.01
C GLN A 12 25.25 -7.51 -15.50
N ASN A 13 25.85 -8.48 -16.19
CA ASN A 13 26.20 -8.39 -17.61
C ASN A 13 25.03 -8.69 -18.57
N LYS A 14 23.83 -8.95 -18.05
CA LYS A 14 22.69 -9.25 -18.92
C LYS A 14 22.23 -8.03 -19.71
N LYS A 15 21.81 -8.25 -20.95
CA LYS A 15 21.38 -7.18 -21.86
C LYS A 15 20.00 -6.58 -21.54
N LYS A 16 19.17 -7.29 -20.77
CA LYS A 16 17.77 -6.90 -20.49
C LYS A 16 17.51 -6.80 -19.00
N VAL A 17 17.15 -5.59 -18.56
CA VAL A 17 16.58 -5.37 -17.22
C VAL A 17 15.13 -5.85 -17.21
N THR A 18 14.83 -6.80 -16.33
CA THR A 18 13.50 -7.41 -16.18
C THR A 18 12.50 -6.45 -15.55
N ARG A 19 11.20 -6.72 -15.71
CA ARG A 19 10.14 -5.93 -15.05
C ARG A 19 10.28 -5.97 -13.52
N ARG A 20 10.67 -7.11 -12.97
CA ARG A 20 10.91 -7.31 -11.53
C ARG A 20 12.00 -6.39 -11.03
N GLU A 21 13.15 -6.34 -11.69
CA GLU A 21 14.25 -5.47 -11.27
C GLU A 21 13.92 -3.99 -11.36
N ARG A 22 13.26 -3.56 -12.45
CA ARG A 22 12.83 -2.15 -12.54
C ARG A 22 11.88 -1.79 -11.40
N PHE A 23 10.99 -2.70 -11.04
CA PHE A 23 10.07 -2.50 -9.92
C PHE A 23 10.80 -2.44 -8.59
N LEU A 24 11.71 -3.38 -8.31
CA LEU A 24 12.48 -3.42 -7.06
C LEU A 24 13.43 -2.21 -6.94
N ALA A 25 14.12 -1.83 -8.02
CA ALA A 25 14.94 -0.63 -8.05
C ALA A 25 14.12 0.66 -7.83
N GLN A 26 12.92 0.72 -8.42
CA GLN A 26 12.00 1.83 -8.16
C GLN A 26 11.57 1.86 -6.69
N MET A 27 11.25 0.71 -6.09
CA MET A 27 10.86 0.68 -4.68
C MET A 27 12.02 1.01 -3.75
N GLU A 28 13.23 0.55 -4.05
CA GLU A 28 14.43 0.88 -3.28
C GLU A 28 14.64 2.39 -3.18
N ALA A 29 14.35 3.13 -4.26
CA ALA A 29 14.46 4.60 -4.27
C ALA A 29 13.29 5.32 -3.58
N LEU A 30 12.10 4.71 -3.55
CA LEU A 30 10.88 5.35 -3.02
C LEU A 30 10.70 5.13 -1.52
N VAL A 31 11.06 3.94 -1.03
CA VAL A 31 10.88 3.57 0.37
C VAL A 31 11.84 4.39 1.24
N PRO A 32 11.35 5.08 2.30
CA PRO A 32 12.20 5.78 3.24
C PRO A 32 12.83 4.80 4.25
N TRP A 33 13.79 3.98 3.80
CA TRP A 33 14.38 2.90 4.60
C TRP A 33 14.89 3.37 5.96
N GLN A 34 15.72 4.42 5.99
CA GLN A 34 16.30 4.92 7.25
C GLN A 34 15.22 5.32 8.26
N ARG A 35 14.21 6.09 7.82
CA ARG A 35 13.09 6.53 8.66
C ARG A 35 12.30 5.35 9.24
N LEU A 36 12.08 4.33 8.41
CA LEU A 36 11.40 3.10 8.87
C LEU A 36 12.26 2.32 9.86
N ILE A 37 13.57 2.18 9.59
CA ILE A 37 14.49 1.50 10.51
C ILE A 37 14.51 2.23 11.85
N ASP A 38 14.63 3.55 11.87
CA ASP A 38 14.68 4.36 13.08
C ASP A 38 13.37 4.23 13.88
N ALA A 39 12.23 4.24 13.20
CA ALA A 39 10.93 4.07 13.83
C ALA A 39 10.70 2.66 14.41
N LEU A 40 11.31 1.63 13.80
CA LEU A 40 11.09 0.22 14.15
C LEU A 40 12.17 -0.37 15.07
N SER A 41 13.36 0.23 15.07
CA SER A 41 14.55 -0.22 15.83
C SER A 41 14.26 -0.48 17.31
N PRO A 42 13.54 0.40 18.05
CA PRO A 42 13.27 0.19 19.48
C PRO A 42 12.51 -1.11 19.79
N SER A 43 11.67 -1.57 18.87
CA SER A 43 10.85 -2.79 19.05
C SER A 43 11.54 -4.06 18.56
N TYR A 44 12.52 -3.95 17.66
CA TYR A 44 13.22 -5.10 17.09
C TYR A 44 14.45 -5.50 17.91
N PHE A 45 15.17 -4.54 18.49
CA PHE A 45 16.33 -4.78 19.36
C PHE A 45 16.14 -4.30 20.82
N PRO A 46 15.04 -4.66 21.52
CA PRO A 46 14.81 -4.12 22.87
C PRO A 46 15.88 -4.58 23.88
N ASN A 47 16.58 -5.70 23.63
CA ASN A 47 17.53 -6.32 24.55
C ASN A 47 18.74 -6.96 23.81
N ALA A 48 19.37 -6.27 22.86
CA ALA A 48 20.58 -6.77 22.19
C ALA A 48 21.81 -6.83 23.12
N ALA A 49 21.75 -6.14 24.26
CA ALA A 49 22.73 -6.24 25.33
C ALA A 49 22.54 -7.57 26.10
N GLY A 50 23.34 -8.59 25.79
CA GLY A 50 23.59 -9.71 26.72
C GLY A 50 23.04 -11.09 26.35
N LYS A 51 22.39 -11.29 25.19
CA LYS A 51 21.99 -12.65 24.76
C LYS A 51 23.12 -13.34 23.98
N ARG A 52 23.65 -14.44 24.52
CA ARG A 52 24.56 -15.37 23.81
C ARG A 52 23.79 -16.11 22.70
N GLY A 53 24.14 -15.88 21.43
CA GLY A 53 23.56 -16.55 20.26
C GLY A 53 24.02 -15.93 18.94
N ARG A 54 23.60 -16.52 17.80
CA ARG A 54 23.80 -15.92 16.46
C ARG A 54 23.16 -14.52 16.47
N PRO A 55 23.87 -13.47 16.03
CA PRO A 55 23.28 -12.14 16.00
C PRO A 55 21.98 -12.17 15.17
N PRO A 56 20.90 -11.54 15.66
CA PRO A 56 19.66 -11.45 14.90
C PRO A 56 19.92 -10.80 13.55
N ILE A 57 19.23 -11.27 12.52
CA ILE A 57 19.31 -10.72 11.17
C ILE A 57 18.99 -9.22 11.22
N GLY A 58 19.70 -8.40 10.44
CA GLY A 58 19.49 -6.96 10.44
C GLY A 58 18.03 -6.59 10.15
N LEU A 59 17.48 -5.63 10.91
CA LEU A 59 16.09 -5.16 10.77
C LEU A 59 15.77 -4.74 9.34
N GLU A 60 16.68 -4.01 8.71
CA GLU A 60 16.55 -3.55 7.33
C GLU A 60 16.32 -4.72 6.37
N ARG A 61 17.09 -5.81 6.54
CA ARG A 61 16.94 -7.02 5.72
C ARG A 61 15.58 -7.67 5.94
N MET A 62 15.18 -7.85 7.19
CA MET A 62 13.87 -8.44 7.51
C MET A 62 12.71 -7.60 6.97
N LEU A 63 12.85 -6.27 7.00
CA LEU A 63 11.86 -5.35 6.44
C LEU A 63 11.79 -5.47 4.92
N ARG A 64 12.93 -5.55 4.21
CA ARG A 64 12.96 -5.80 2.76
C ARG A 64 12.29 -7.11 2.39
N ILE A 65 12.58 -8.19 3.12
CA ILE A 65 11.94 -9.50 2.90
C ILE A 65 10.43 -9.39 3.13
N TYR A 66 9.99 -8.74 4.22
CA TYR A 66 8.58 -8.52 4.48
C TYR A 66 7.89 -7.71 3.37
N PHE A 67 8.56 -6.71 2.76
CA PHE A 67 8.00 -5.96 1.65
C PHE A 67 7.90 -6.80 0.37
N LEU A 68 8.89 -7.64 0.07
CA LEU A 68 8.78 -8.64 -1.00
C LEU A 68 7.57 -9.55 -0.78
N GLN A 69 7.35 -9.98 0.46
CA GLN A 69 6.19 -10.79 0.82
C GLN A 69 4.88 -10.11 0.43
N GLN A 70 4.75 -8.81 0.72
CA GLN A 70 3.53 -8.05 0.40
C GLN A 70 3.40 -7.75 -1.10
N TRP A 71 4.48 -7.39 -1.79
CA TRP A 71 4.42 -7.03 -3.21
C TRP A 71 4.13 -8.20 -4.14
N TYR A 72 4.55 -9.41 -3.76
CA TYR A 72 4.36 -10.62 -4.57
C TYR A 72 3.31 -11.57 -4.00
N ALA A 73 2.64 -11.21 -2.90
CA ALA A 73 1.69 -12.06 -2.16
C ALA A 73 2.22 -13.49 -1.91
N LEU A 74 3.47 -13.58 -1.46
CA LEU A 74 4.13 -14.87 -1.19
C LEU A 74 3.84 -15.32 0.25
N ALA A 75 3.60 -16.61 0.44
CA ALA A 75 3.63 -17.23 1.76
C ALA A 75 5.07 -17.30 2.29
N ASP A 76 5.25 -17.68 3.56
CA ASP A 76 6.58 -17.73 4.18
C ASP A 76 7.54 -18.69 3.46
N GLU A 77 7.11 -19.93 3.20
CA GLU A 77 7.90 -20.93 2.46
C GLU A 77 8.14 -20.49 1.01
N ALA A 78 7.09 -20.02 0.32
CA ALA A 78 7.22 -19.56 -1.06
C ALA A 78 8.14 -18.33 -1.20
N LEU A 79 8.27 -17.51 -0.16
CA LEU A 79 9.19 -16.37 -0.15
C LEU A 79 10.63 -16.83 0.05
N GLU A 80 10.86 -17.80 0.93
CA GLU A 80 12.16 -18.45 1.10
C GLU A 80 12.64 -19.04 -0.23
N ASP A 81 11.82 -19.87 -0.88
CA ASP A 81 12.11 -20.46 -2.19
C ASP A 81 12.35 -19.39 -3.26
N ALA A 82 11.50 -18.35 -3.32
CA ALA A 82 11.64 -17.28 -4.29
C ALA A 82 12.94 -16.48 -4.14
N ILE A 83 13.46 -16.33 -2.92
CA ILE A 83 14.76 -15.70 -2.68
C ILE A 83 15.87 -16.62 -3.18
N TYR A 84 15.83 -17.93 -2.93
CA TYR A 84 16.84 -18.84 -3.51
C TYR A 84 16.85 -18.78 -5.05
N ASP A 85 15.66 -18.82 -5.66
CA ASP A 85 15.51 -18.90 -7.12
C ASP A 85 15.81 -17.58 -7.85
N SER A 86 15.45 -16.43 -7.27
CA SER A 86 15.49 -15.15 -7.99
C SER A 86 16.64 -14.25 -7.54
N GLN A 87 17.70 -14.15 -8.36
CA GLN A 87 18.83 -13.24 -8.11
C GLN A 87 18.39 -11.79 -7.85
N ALA A 88 17.42 -11.27 -8.60
CA ALA A 88 16.89 -9.91 -8.38
C ALA A 88 16.27 -9.69 -6.98
N MET A 89 15.68 -10.73 -6.38
CA MET A 89 15.14 -10.65 -5.02
C MET A 89 16.28 -10.75 -3.99
N ARG A 90 17.30 -11.58 -4.25
CA ARG A 90 18.51 -11.65 -3.42
C ARG A 90 19.27 -10.35 -3.39
N ASP A 91 19.48 -9.73 -4.54
CA ASP A 91 20.17 -8.45 -4.67
C ASP A 91 19.41 -7.34 -3.93
N PHE A 92 18.09 -7.31 -4.08
CA PHE A 92 17.24 -6.35 -3.36
C PHE A 92 17.35 -6.52 -1.84
N VAL A 93 17.29 -7.74 -1.33
CA VAL A 93 17.39 -8.02 0.12
C VAL A 93 18.83 -7.87 0.64
N GLY A 94 19.83 -7.94 -0.25
CA GLY A 94 21.25 -7.93 0.09
C GLY A 94 21.71 -9.22 0.75
N ILE A 95 21.26 -10.38 0.25
CA ILE A 95 21.72 -11.71 0.68
C ILE A 95 22.77 -12.23 -0.31
N ASP A 96 23.93 -12.57 0.21
CA ASP A 96 24.95 -13.31 -0.54
C ASP A 96 24.97 -14.78 -0.08
N LEU A 97 24.47 -15.68 -0.93
CA LEU A 97 24.40 -17.11 -0.63
C LEU A 97 25.77 -17.76 -0.39
N ALA A 98 26.87 -17.12 -0.81
CA ALA A 98 28.22 -17.60 -0.51
C ALA A 98 28.63 -17.37 0.95
N ILE A 99 27.99 -16.43 1.65
CA ILE A 99 28.35 -15.99 3.00
C ILE A 99 27.26 -16.37 4.01
N GLU A 100 25.99 -16.33 3.60
CA GLU A 100 24.85 -16.45 4.49
C GLU A 100 23.65 -17.13 3.82
N SER A 101 22.86 -17.84 4.63
CA SER A 101 21.63 -18.50 4.19
C SER A 101 20.46 -17.54 4.19
N VAL A 102 19.45 -17.83 3.35
CA VAL A 102 18.16 -17.15 3.41
C VAL A 102 17.49 -17.45 4.77
N PRO A 103 16.82 -16.48 5.40
CA PRO A 103 16.03 -16.74 6.61
C PRO A 103 14.91 -17.72 6.32
N ASP A 104 14.78 -18.74 7.16
CA ASP A 104 13.75 -19.76 7.02
C ASP A 104 12.34 -19.22 7.27
N ALA A 105 11.33 -19.94 6.77
CA ALA A 105 9.92 -19.60 6.94
C ALA A 105 9.54 -19.32 8.42
N THR A 106 10.15 -20.03 9.37
CA THR A 106 9.86 -19.82 10.81
C THR A 106 10.41 -18.48 11.32
N THR A 107 11.55 -18.02 10.82
CA THR A 107 12.11 -16.70 11.12
C THR A 107 11.22 -15.58 10.55
N LEU A 108 10.72 -15.76 9.33
CA LEU A 108 9.78 -14.82 8.70
C LEU A 108 8.46 -14.72 9.49
N LEU A 109 7.93 -15.86 9.94
CA LEU A 109 6.74 -15.92 10.78
C LEU A 109 6.93 -15.17 12.11
N ARG A 110 8.07 -15.37 12.78
CA ARG A 110 8.39 -14.66 14.03
C ARG A 110 8.44 -13.15 13.83
N PHE A 111 9.01 -12.69 12.71
CA PHE A 111 9.03 -11.27 12.38
C PHE A 111 7.63 -10.70 12.16
N ARG A 112 6.76 -11.41 11.42
CA ARG A 112 5.37 -10.97 11.25
C ARG A 112 4.64 -10.87 12.58
N HIS A 113 4.76 -11.87 13.44
CA HIS A 113 4.17 -11.83 14.78
C HIS A 113 4.70 -10.67 15.63
N LEU A 114 5.99 -10.31 15.48
CA LEU A 114 6.56 -9.13 16.12
C LEU A 114 5.89 -7.85 15.62
N LEU A 115 5.76 -7.68 14.29
CA LEU A 115 5.08 -6.52 13.71
C LEU A 115 3.62 -6.40 14.20
N GLU A 116 2.89 -7.51 14.25
CA GLU A 116 1.51 -7.56 14.74
C GLU A 116 1.41 -7.27 16.24
N LYS A 117 2.33 -7.81 17.05
CA LYS A 117 2.30 -7.67 18.51
C LYS A 117 2.52 -6.22 18.93
N HIS A 118 3.41 -5.52 18.24
CA HIS A 118 3.81 -4.15 18.54
C HIS A 118 3.11 -3.09 17.66
N ALA A 119 2.08 -3.47 16.91
CA ALA A 119 1.33 -2.59 15.99
C ALA A 119 2.21 -1.82 14.99
N LEU A 120 3.34 -2.41 14.60
CA LEU A 120 4.37 -1.75 13.81
C LEU A 120 3.97 -1.53 12.36
N THR A 121 3.02 -2.30 11.84
CA THR A 121 2.49 -2.10 10.48
C THR A 121 1.71 -0.78 10.37
N GLN A 122 0.98 -0.38 11.42
CA GLN A 122 0.36 0.93 11.49
C GLN A 122 1.43 2.02 11.51
N ARG A 123 2.50 1.84 12.30
CA ARG A 123 3.62 2.78 12.33
C ARG A 123 4.30 2.93 10.97
N ILE A 124 4.51 1.83 10.24
CA ILE A 124 5.05 1.84 8.87
C ILE A 124 4.14 2.68 7.95
N PHE A 125 2.83 2.50 8.06
CA PHE A 125 1.86 3.27 7.28
C PHE A 125 1.93 4.77 7.57
N GLU A 126 1.93 5.15 8.84
CA GLU A 126 2.06 6.54 9.28
C GLU A 126 3.36 7.19 8.79
N GLU A 127 4.50 6.52 8.94
CA GLU A 127 5.81 7.04 8.53
C GLU A 127 5.95 7.20 7.01
N ILE A 128 5.46 6.22 6.23
CA ILE A 128 5.44 6.33 4.77
C ILE A 128 4.55 7.50 4.33
N ASN A 129 3.38 7.63 4.94
CA ASN A 129 2.44 8.70 4.62
C ASN A 129 2.98 10.08 4.99
N ALA A 130 3.64 10.21 6.14
CA ALA A 130 4.31 11.45 6.56
C ALA A 130 5.42 11.84 5.57
N HIS A 131 6.26 10.89 5.16
CA HIS A 131 7.30 11.11 4.14
C HIS A 131 6.71 11.54 2.78
N LEU A 132 5.60 10.94 2.37
CA LEU A 132 4.92 11.33 1.14
C LEU A 132 4.26 12.71 1.27
N ALA A 133 3.76 13.07 2.45
CA ALA A 133 3.19 14.38 2.75
C ALA A 133 4.23 15.50 2.70
N GLU A 134 5.41 15.28 3.27
CA GLU A 134 6.54 16.21 3.19
C GLU A 134 6.98 16.46 1.74
N LYS A 135 6.84 15.46 0.86
CA LYS A 135 7.14 15.57 -0.58
C LYS A 135 5.99 16.15 -1.40
N GLY A 136 4.86 16.52 -0.79
CA GLY A 136 3.67 17.01 -1.49
C GLY A 136 2.97 15.95 -2.35
N LEU A 137 3.33 14.68 -2.19
CA LEU A 137 2.80 13.54 -2.95
C LEU A 137 1.68 12.82 -2.19
N PHE A 138 1.04 13.53 -1.27
CA PHE A 138 0.00 12.99 -0.42
C PHE A 138 -1.33 12.83 -1.16
N MET A 139 -1.84 11.61 -1.16
CA MET A 139 -3.25 11.38 -1.39
C MET A 139 -3.95 11.71 -0.07
N ARG A 140 -4.73 12.81 -0.02
CA ARG A 140 -5.48 13.20 1.19
C ARG A 140 -6.28 12.01 1.69
N GLU A 141 -6.23 11.76 3.01
CA GLU A 141 -6.96 10.68 3.69
C GLU A 141 -8.41 10.61 3.18
N GLY A 142 -8.75 9.48 2.56
CA GLY A 142 -10.13 9.13 2.25
C GLY A 142 -10.47 7.90 3.06
N THR A 143 -11.43 8.01 3.98
CA THR A 143 -12.01 6.85 4.64
C THR A 143 -13.02 6.23 3.69
N ILE A 144 -12.82 4.98 3.32
CA ILE A 144 -13.63 4.29 2.31
C ILE A 144 -14.49 3.27 3.04
N VAL A 145 -15.79 3.40 2.85
CA VAL A 145 -16.77 2.59 3.53
C VAL A 145 -17.37 1.62 2.52
N ALA A 146 -17.12 0.32 2.71
CA ALA A 146 -17.70 -0.72 1.87
C ALA A 146 -19.12 -1.11 2.30
N ASP A 147 -19.53 -0.71 3.51
CA ASP A 147 -20.83 -1.00 4.09
C ASP A 147 -21.49 0.29 4.58
N VAL A 148 -22.60 0.68 3.93
CA VAL A 148 -23.34 1.91 4.23
C VAL A 148 -23.71 2.06 5.71
N THR A 149 -23.81 0.96 6.45
CA THR A 149 -24.11 0.96 7.89
C THR A 149 -22.92 1.40 8.75
N MET A 150 -21.69 1.16 8.29
CA MET A 150 -20.45 1.54 8.99
C MET A 150 -20.07 3.00 8.81
N VAL A 151 -20.76 3.73 7.94
CA VAL A 151 -20.40 5.11 7.58
C VAL A 151 -20.32 6.01 8.80
N ARG A 152 -21.25 5.87 9.74
CA ARG A 152 -21.28 6.64 11.00
C ARG A 152 -19.98 6.54 11.81
N HIS A 153 -19.30 5.39 11.75
CA HIS A 153 -18.09 5.14 12.53
C HIS A 153 -16.80 5.58 11.82
N LEU A 154 -16.91 5.93 10.54
CA LEU A 154 -15.77 6.11 9.64
C LEU A 154 -15.70 7.54 9.06
N VAL A 155 -16.80 8.27 9.11
CA VAL A 155 -16.85 9.68 8.79
C VAL A 155 -16.20 10.48 9.90
N ARG A 156 -15.22 11.30 9.54
CA ARG A 156 -14.62 12.26 10.45
C ARG A 156 -15.59 13.40 10.73
N GLU A 157 -15.62 13.88 11.97
CA GLU A 157 -16.51 14.98 12.39
C GLU A 157 -16.21 16.30 11.64
N ASP A 158 -14.96 16.50 11.21
CA ASP A 158 -14.50 17.65 10.42
C ASP A 158 -14.71 17.50 8.89
N GLY A 159 -15.26 16.36 8.45
CA GLY A 159 -15.52 16.06 7.05
C GLY A 159 -16.59 16.98 6.45
N LYS A 160 -16.18 17.91 5.59
CA LYS A 160 -17.10 18.83 4.89
C LYS A 160 -17.89 18.18 3.74
N ARG A 161 -17.41 17.06 3.23
CA ARG A 161 -17.98 16.35 2.08
C ARG A 161 -17.68 14.86 2.16
N ILE A 162 -18.69 14.04 1.89
CA ILE A 162 -18.64 12.58 1.95
C ILE A 162 -19.19 12.04 0.64
N ASP A 163 -18.31 11.62 -0.26
CA ASP A 163 -18.70 11.00 -1.54
C ASP A 163 -18.77 9.46 -1.36
N GLY A 164 -19.95 8.88 -1.55
CA GLY A 164 -20.19 7.44 -1.46
C GLY A 164 -20.50 6.86 -2.83
N ASP A 165 -20.06 5.64 -3.12
CA ASP A 165 -20.32 4.99 -4.41
C ASP A 165 -21.80 4.58 -4.60
N THR A 166 -22.10 3.81 -5.65
CA THR A 166 -23.45 3.28 -5.89
C THR A 166 -23.95 2.40 -4.72
N GLY A 167 -23.05 1.70 -4.02
CA GLY A 167 -23.41 0.90 -2.84
C GLY A 167 -23.78 1.74 -1.62
N CYS A 168 -23.33 3.00 -1.58
CA CYS A 168 -23.61 3.95 -0.50
C CYS A 168 -24.92 4.74 -0.71
N PHE A 169 -25.83 4.28 -1.56
CA PHE A 169 -27.14 4.93 -1.69
C PHE A 169 -27.90 4.90 -0.35
N GLY A 170 -28.36 6.08 0.09
CA GLY A 170 -29.11 6.22 1.34
C GLY A 170 -28.23 6.39 2.59
N MET A 171 -26.92 6.57 2.42
CA MET A 171 -25.95 6.83 3.48
C MET A 171 -26.34 7.96 4.44
N GLY A 172 -26.99 9.02 3.95
CA GLY A 172 -27.46 10.13 4.79
C GLY A 172 -28.38 9.69 5.95
N LYS A 173 -29.11 8.57 5.80
CA LYS A 173 -29.93 8.00 6.87
C LYS A 173 -29.11 7.54 8.08
N TYR A 174 -27.86 7.12 7.86
CA TYR A 174 -26.98 6.60 8.91
C TYR A 174 -26.14 7.70 9.57
N LEU A 175 -26.09 8.88 8.96
CA LEU A 175 -25.35 10.05 9.45
C LEU A 175 -26.26 11.08 10.15
N VAL A 176 -27.55 10.76 10.34
CA VAL A 176 -28.55 11.69 10.91
C VAL A 176 -28.61 13.00 10.09
N GLU A 177 -28.37 12.92 8.78
CA GLU A 177 -28.58 14.04 7.87
C GLU A 177 -30.02 13.97 7.33
N GLU A 178 -30.81 15.02 7.59
CA GLU A 178 -32.16 15.14 7.03
C GLU A 178 -32.11 15.10 5.50
N LYS A 179 -33.00 14.29 4.92
CA LYS A 179 -33.21 14.25 3.47
C LYS A 179 -33.68 15.63 3.01
N GLN A 180 -32.87 16.32 2.22
CA GLN A 180 -33.17 17.60 1.55
C GLN A 180 -32.81 18.89 2.31
N SER A 181 -31.70 18.91 3.06
CA SER A 181 -31.05 20.19 3.38
C SER A 181 -30.09 20.60 2.24
N SER A 182 -30.00 21.90 1.96
CA SER A 182 -28.96 22.49 1.11
C SER A 182 -27.53 22.27 1.67
N GLU A 183 -27.42 21.81 2.92
CA GLU A 183 -26.17 21.48 3.62
C GLU A 183 -25.87 19.97 3.72
N THR A 184 -26.54 19.11 2.93
CA THR A 184 -26.22 17.67 2.92
C THR A 184 -24.76 17.44 2.52
N ARG A 185 -23.97 16.81 3.41
CA ARG A 185 -22.55 16.51 3.17
C ARG A 185 -22.37 15.24 2.34
N CYS A 186 -23.42 14.42 2.23
CA CYS A 186 -23.41 13.13 1.53
C CYS A 186 -23.76 13.24 0.04
N PHE A 187 -22.84 12.79 -0.83
CA PHE A 187 -23.03 12.74 -2.27
C PHE A 187 -22.92 11.30 -2.78
N ALA A 188 -24.01 10.78 -3.34
CA ALA A 188 -24.03 9.54 -4.10
C ALA A 188 -24.10 9.83 -5.61
N PRO A 189 -23.64 8.92 -6.49
CA PRO A 189 -23.81 9.05 -7.92
C PRO A 189 -25.29 9.05 -8.29
N VAL A 190 -25.68 9.85 -9.28
CA VAL A 190 -27.07 9.83 -9.78
C VAL A 190 -27.22 8.72 -10.82
N ARG A 191 -28.35 8.00 -10.76
CA ARG A 191 -28.64 6.92 -11.72
C ARG A 191 -28.60 7.47 -13.15
N ARG A 192 -27.84 6.82 -14.02
CA ARG A 192 -27.74 7.20 -15.46
C ARG A 192 -29.10 7.28 -16.14
N SER A 193 -30.06 6.43 -15.75
CA SER A 193 -31.43 6.46 -16.28
C SER A 193 -32.19 7.75 -15.93
N ALA A 194 -31.93 8.36 -14.77
CA ALA A 194 -32.52 9.64 -14.40
C ALA A 194 -31.91 10.78 -15.23
N ILE A 195 -30.61 10.75 -15.49
CA ILE A 195 -29.92 11.75 -16.33
C ILE A 195 -30.39 11.64 -17.80
N LYS A 196 -30.60 10.42 -18.30
CA LYS A 196 -31.13 10.20 -19.66
C LYS A 196 -32.52 10.78 -19.87
N LYS A 197 -33.35 10.84 -18.82
CA LYS A 197 -34.71 11.39 -18.86
C LYS A 197 -34.75 12.92 -18.79
N MET A 198 -33.62 13.59 -18.51
CA MET A 198 -33.56 15.05 -18.51
C MET A 198 -33.56 15.59 -19.94
N GLU A 199 -34.32 16.65 -20.14
CA GLU A 199 -34.27 17.47 -21.36
C GLU A 199 -32.86 18.04 -21.57
N ASP A 200 -32.48 18.20 -22.83
CA ASP A 200 -31.19 18.78 -23.20
C ASP A 200 -31.20 20.28 -22.90
N SER A 201 -30.72 20.61 -21.71
CA SER A 201 -30.62 21.95 -21.14
C SER A 201 -29.28 22.13 -20.45
N TRP A 202 -28.89 23.38 -20.18
CA TRP A 202 -27.69 23.71 -19.40
C TRP A 202 -27.65 22.97 -18.04
N LYS A 203 -28.83 22.69 -17.46
CA LYS A 203 -28.96 21.88 -16.22
C LYS A 203 -28.43 20.46 -16.40
N LYS A 204 -28.72 19.80 -17.53
CA LYS A 204 -28.23 18.44 -17.83
C LYS A 204 -26.72 18.45 -18.06
N THR A 205 -26.20 19.46 -18.76
CA THR A 205 -24.75 19.65 -18.95
C THR A 205 -24.02 19.85 -17.62
N LEU A 206 -24.57 20.70 -16.74
CA LEU A 206 -24.04 20.92 -15.39
C LEU A 206 -24.06 19.62 -14.57
N MET A 207 -25.16 18.87 -14.62
CA MET A 207 -25.30 17.60 -13.92
C MET A 207 -24.27 16.56 -14.40
N LEU A 208 -24.05 16.45 -15.71
CA LEU A 208 -23.02 15.58 -16.29
C LEU A 208 -21.62 15.99 -15.84
N ALA A 209 -21.33 17.29 -15.75
CA ALA A 209 -20.05 17.79 -15.25
C ALA A 209 -19.84 17.46 -13.76
N PHE A 210 -20.89 17.58 -12.94
CA PHE A 210 -20.86 17.16 -11.53
C PHE A 210 -20.61 15.66 -11.38
N GLU A 211 -21.33 14.81 -12.11
CA GLU A 211 -21.16 13.35 -12.05
C GLU A 211 -19.80 12.91 -12.60
N LYS A 212 -19.28 13.58 -13.63
CA LYS A 212 -17.90 13.38 -14.11
C LYS A 212 -16.89 13.71 -13.02
N THR A 213 -17.11 14.80 -12.29
CA THR A 213 -16.25 15.19 -11.17
C THR A 213 -16.28 14.17 -10.04
N LYS A 214 -17.46 13.67 -9.65
CA LYS A 214 -17.59 12.57 -8.67
C LYS A 214 -16.85 11.30 -9.15
N THR A 215 -17.03 10.92 -10.41
CA THR A 215 -16.34 9.76 -10.99
C THR A 215 -14.82 9.93 -10.96
N ASN A 216 -14.30 11.13 -11.22
CA ASN A 216 -12.87 11.43 -11.10
C ASN A 216 -12.37 11.30 -9.64
N ILE A 217 -13.21 11.63 -8.66
CA ILE A 217 -12.90 11.44 -7.23
C ILE A 217 -12.84 9.93 -6.90
N TYR A 218 -13.85 9.15 -7.30
CA TYR A 218 -13.83 7.69 -7.08
C TYR A 218 -12.67 7.02 -7.78
N ALA A 219 -12.35 7.41 -9.01
CA ALA A 219 -11.22 6.88 -9.74
C ALA A 219 -9.95 6.98 -8.89
N LYS A 220 -9.64 8.16 -8.32
CA LYS A 220 -8.49 8.34 -7.42
C LYS A 220 -8.46 7.30 -6.30
N VAL A 221 -9.59 7.10 -5.63
CA VAL A 221 -9.76 6.15 -4.53
C VAL A 221 -9.62 4.68 -4.98
N GLU A 222 -9.98 4.35 -6.21
CA GLU A 222 -9.81 3.02 -6.78
C GLU A 222 -8.34 2.67 -7.11
N HIS A 223 -7.46 3.66 -7.30
CA HIS A 223 -6.07 3.40 -7.67
C HIS A 223 -5.29 2.58 -6.62
N PRO A 224 -5.35 2.90 -5.31
CA PRO A 224 -4.76 2.06 -4.26
C PRO A 224 -5.29 0.62 -4.29
N PHE A 225 -6.60 0.44 -4.45
CA PHE A 225 -7.18 -0.91 -4.51
C PHE A 225 -6.77 -1.67 -5.75
N HIS A 226 -6.67 -0.99 -6.90
CA HIS A 226 -6.17 -1.62 -8.11
C HIS A 226 -4.73 -2.12 -7.90
N VAL A 227 -3.87 -1.31 -7.26
CA VAL A 227 -2.51 -1.73 -6.90
C VAL A 227 -2.55 -2.94 -5.96
N ILE A 228 -3.31 -2.87 -4.88
CA ILE A 228 -3.38 -3.94 -3.88
C ILE A 228 -3.93 -5.25 -4.49
N LYS A 229 -5.02 -5.20 -5.26
CA LYS A 229 -5.70 -6.39 -5.79
C LYS A 229 -4.98 -6.99 -7.00
N ASN A 230 -4.49 -6.15 -7.92
CA ASN A 230 -3.97 -6.60 -9.20
C ASN A 230 -2.45 -6.64 -9.26
N LEU A 231 -1.77 -5.64 -8.69
CA LEU A 231 -0.30 -5.62 -8.67
C LEU A 231 0.24 -6.49 -7.53
N PHE A 232 -0.28 -6.32 -6.32
CA PHE A 232 0.17 -7.10 -5.15
C PHE A 232 -0.56 -8.43 -5.00
N GLY A 233 -1.63 -8.68 -5.76
CA GLY A 233 -2.32 -9.97 -5.76
C GLY A 233 -3.20 -10.25 -4.53
N TYR A 234 -3.50 -9.23 -3.70
CA TYR A 234 -4.37 -9.39 -2.53
C TYR A 234 -5.84 -9.47 -2.95
N ARG A 235 -6.29 -10.68 -3.32
CA ARG A 235 -7.66 -10.92 -3.85
C ARG A 235 -8.63 -11.53 -2.85
N LYS A 236 -8.13 -12.18 -1.79
CA LYS A 236 -8.95 -12.88 -0.79
C LYS A 236 -8.52 -12.45 0.60
N VAL A 237 -9.51 -12.11 1.44
CA VAL A 237 -9.31 -11.82 2.86
C VAL A 237 -9.47 -13.11 3.64
N CYS A 238 -8.51 -13.42 4.52
CA CYS A 238 -8.62 -14.56 5.42
C CYS A 238 -9.58 -14.21 6.58
N TYR A 239 -10.72 -14.89 6.71
CA TYR A 239 -11.69 -14.57 7.77
C TYR A 239 -11.19 -14.85 9.21
N LYS A 240 -10.11 -15.62 9.37
CA LYS A 240 -9.47 -15.83 10.68
C LYS A 240 -8.53 -14.67 11.01
N GLY A 241 -8.78 -13.98 12.13
CA GLY A 241 -7.91 -12.91 12.63
C GLY A 241 -8.19 -11.52 12.04
N LEU A 242 -9.47 -11.19 11.82
CA LEU A 242 -9.94 -9.93 11.23
C LEU A 242 -9.36 -8.68 11.90
N THR A 243 -9.37 -8.63 13.23
CA THR A 243 -9.02 -7.43 14.00
C THR A 243 -7.51 -7.17 14.07
N LYS A 244 -6.68 -8.21 14.17
CA LYS A 244 -5.23 -8.02 14.37
C LYS A 244 -4.39 -8.34 13.14
N LYS A 245 -4.63 -9.48 12.49
CA LYS A 245 -3.80 -9.96 11.37
C LYS A 245 -4.13 -9.24 10.07
N ASN A 246 -5.42 -9.22 9.72
CA ASN A 246 -5.84 -8.58 8.47
C ASN A 246 -5.64 -7.07 8.53
N GLN A 247 -5.99 -6.43 9.65
CA GLN A 247 -5.76 -5.00 9.82
C GLN A 247 -4.27 -4.66 9.72
N ALA A 248 -3.40 -5.43 10.38
CA ALA A 248 -1.96 -5.21 10.28
C ALA A 248 -1.45 -5.37 8.85
N GLN A 249 -1.92 -6.39 8.11
CA GLN A 249 -1.56 -6.59 6.72
C GLN A 249 -2.05 -5.44 5.82
N LEU A 250 -3.28 -4.96 6.03
CA LEU A 250 -3.85 -3.86 5.26
C LEU A 250 -3.05 -2.57 5.44
N PHE A 251 -2.62 -2.22 6.66
CA PHE A 251 -1.75 -1.06 6.86
C PHE A 251 -0.49 -1.12 5.99
N SER A 252 0.20 -2.26 5.98
CA SER A 252 1.37 -2.47 5.13
C SER A 252 1.02 -2.36 3.64
N LEU A 253 -0.06 -3.01 3.18
CA LEU A 253 -0.48 -2.99 1.78
C LEU A 253 -0.82 -1.58 1.29
N PHE A 254 -1.55 -0.81 2.10
CA PHE A 254 -1.88 0.58 1.76
C PHE A 254 -0.66 1.48 1.77
N ALA A 255 0.26 1.31 2.73
CA ALA A 255 1.50 2.07 2.78
C ALA A 255 2.33 1.85 1.50
N LEU A 256 2.50 0.57 1.12
CA LEU A 256 3.23 0.20 -0.09
C LEU A 256 2.52 0.62 -1.37
N ALA A 257 1.18 0.59 -1.40
CA ALA A 257 0.41 1.08 -2.54
C ALA A 257 0.58 2.60 -2.71
N ASN A 258 0.61 3.36 -1.63
CA ASN A 258 0.86 4.80 -1.67
C ASN A 258 2.24 5.12 -2.26
N LEU A 259 3.28 4.34 -1.93
CA LEU A 259 4.59 4.47 -2.56
C LEU A 259 4.55 4.19 -4.07
N VAL A 260 3.85 3.14 -4.50
CA VAL A 260 3.67 2.83 -5.95
C VAL A 260 3.03 4.02 -6.66
N LEU A 261 1.98 4.59 -6.08
CA LEU A 261 1.25 5.71 -6.67
C LEU A 261 2.09 6.98 -6.71
N ALA A 262 2.79 7.31 -5.62
CA ALA A 262 3.72 8.43 -5.56
C ALA A 262 4.82 8.29 -6.62
N GLY A 263 5.37 7.09 -6.80
CA GLY A 263 6.35 6.81 -7.85
C GLY A 263 5.82 7.00 -9.27
N ARG A 264 4.55 6.68 -9.52
CA ARG A 264 3.90 6.96 -10.82
C ARG A 264 3.76 8.48 -11.02
N CYS A 265 3.34 9.22 -10.01
CA CYS A 265 3.24 10.68 -10.08
C CYS A 265 4.59 11.35 -10.34
N GLN A 266 5.66 10.93 -9.66
CA GLN A 266 7.00 11.48 -9.87
C GLN A 266 7.51 11.26 -11.30
N LYS A 267 7.27 10.09 -11.88
CA LYS A 267 7.63 9.80 -13.28
C LYS A 267 6.91 10.71 -14.28
N HIS A 268 5.64 11.04 -14.02
CA HIS A 268 4.89 11.97 -14.86
C HIS A 268 5.37 13.42 -14.72
N VAL A 269 5.87 13.82 -13.54
CA VAL A 269 6.40 15.19 -13.31
C VAL A 269 7.79 15.37 -13.90
N HIS A 270 8.65 14.34 -13.85
CA HIS A 270 10.03 14.39 -14.35
C HIS A 270 10.18 13.86 -15.79
N GLY A 271 9.11 13.34 -16.38
CA GLY A 271 9.10 12.76 -17.73
C GLY A 271 7.88 13.23 -18.50
N GLY A 272 8.06 14.30 -19.28
CA GLY A 272 7.17 14.62 -20.40
C GLY A 272 7.13 13.47 -21.42
N SER A 273 6.01 13.40 -22.15
CA SER A 273 5.80 12.65 -23.38
C SER A 273 6.68 11.41 -23.59
N VAL A 274 6.14 10.23 -23.30
CA VAL A 274 6.61 9.01 -23.95
C VAL A 274 5.45 8.48 -24.77
N SER A 275 5.58 8.66 -26.08
CA SER A 275 4.82 8.01 -27.15
C SER A 275 4.99 6.49 -27.11
#